data_AF-A0A1X9TPE3-F1
#
_entry.id   AF-A0A1X9TPE3-F1
#
_cell.length_a   1.000
_cell.length_b   1.000
_cell.length_c   1.000
_cell.angle_alpha   90.00
_cell.angle_beta   90.00
_cell.angle_gamma   90.00
#
_symmetry.space_group_name_H-M   'P 1'
#
loop_
_entity.id
_entity.type
_entity.pdbx_description
1 polymer ?
#
loop_
_entity_poly.entity_id
_entity_poly.type
_entity_poly.pdbx_seq_one_letter_code
_entity_poly.pdbx_strand_id
1 'polypeptide(L)'
;MADNEQPKVFQLGINTVTEYSDGKKVIEQNGHKVTYYPDGSMVAEMNGGHRAAISNSGTVLTINYSSIKYAYPKNLANVVSVNTITNVSGVTKEVLFTNGGTATCVYGPLGDLVSVKTNNVDSFSFNKDGDEFSFDISDNPSKLTVH
;
A
#
# COMPACT_ATOMS: atom_id res chain seq x y z
N MET A 1 21.07 -32.67 19.87
CA MET A 1 21.41 -31.47 19.10
C MET A 1 20.26 -31.25 18.14
N ALA A 2 19.58 -30.10 18.19
CA ALA A 2 18.56 -29.81 17.20
C ALA A 2 19.29 -29.55 15.88
N ASP A 3 19.04 -30.36 14.86
CA ASP A 3 19.53 -30.10 13.52
C ASP A 3 18.98 -28.72 13.11
N ASN A 4 19.87 -27.75 13.00
CA ASN A 4 19.61 -26.51 12.29
C ASN A 4 19.53 -26.88 10.80
N GLU A 5 18.42 -27.51 10.40
CA GLU A 5 18.13 -27.74 9.00
C GLU A 5 18.13 -26.39 8.30
N GLN A 6 19.10 -26.21 7.40
CA GLN A 6 19.17 -25.01 6.59
C GLN A 6 17.91 -24.92 5.72
N PRO A 7 17.37 -23.72 5.51
CA PRO A 7 16.18 -23.55 4.70
C PRO A 7 16.44 -24.02 3.26
N LYS A 8 15.42 -24.62 2.65
CA LYS A 8 15.46 -25.05 1.25
C LYS A 8 15.22 -23.84 0.35
N VAL A 9 16.20 -23.52 -0.49
CA VAL A 9 16.11 -22.40 -1.44
C VAL A 9 16.04 -22.94 -2.86
N PHE A 10 15.08 -22.44 -3.64
CA PHE A 10 14.91 -22.83 -5.03
C PHE A 10 14.38 -21.67 -5.89
N GLN A 11 14.67 -21.73 -7.19
CA GLN A 11 14.23 -20.75 -8.18
C GLN A 11 13.00 -21.27 -8.93
N LEU A 12 11.92 -20.49 -8.94
CA LEU A 12 10.71 -20.77 -9.71
C LEU A 12 10.46 -19.62 -10.69
N GLY A 13 10.98 -19.77 -11.91
CA GLY A 13 10.96 -18.68 -12.89
C GLY A 13 11.83 -17.51 -12.41
N ILE A 14 11.21 -16.34 -12.22
CA ILE A 14 11.88 -15.12 -11.70
C ILE A 14 11.79 -14.97 -10.17
N ASN A 15 11.22 -15.97 -9.48
CA ASN A 15 11.00 -15.91 -8.05
C ASN A 15 12.05 -16.74 -7.30
N THR A 16 12.60 -16.18 -6.24
CA THR A 16 13.34 -16.95 -5.23
C THR A 16 12.37 -17.42 -4.16
N VAL A 17 12.36 -18.71 -3.87
CA VAL A 17 11.53 -19.30 -2.82
C VAL A 17 12.41 -19.95 -1.76
N THR A 18 12.17 -19.59 -0.51
CA THR A 18 12.87 -20.11 0.66
C THR A 18 11.86 -20.76 1.61
N GLU A 19 11.97 -22.06 1.83
CA GLU A 19 11.12 -22.83 2.75
C GLU A 19 11.90 -23.20 4.00
N TYR A 20 11.36 -22.86 5.16
CA TYR A 20 11.95 -23.10 6.47
C TYR A 20 11.33 -24.36 7.12
N SER A 21 12.06 -24.98 8.03
CA SER A 21 11.66 -26.22 8.72
C SER A 21 10.43 -26.04 9.62
N ASP A 22 10.15 -24.82 10.06
CA ASP A 22 8.95 -24.46 10.81
C ASP A 22 7.69 -24.36 9.93
N GLY A 23 7.80 -24.54 8.62
CA GLY A 23 6.70 -24.41 7.64
C GLY A 23 6.51 -22.99 7.11
N LYS A 24 7.31 -22.02 7.55
CA LYS A 24 7.35 -20.67 6.97
C LYS A 24 7.89 -20.73 5.55
N LYS A 25 7.31 -19.93 4.66
CA LYS A 25 7.74 -19.80 3.26
C LYS A 25 7.92 -18.35 2.89
N VAL A 26 9.06 -18.01 2.31
CA VAL A 26 9.37 -16.66 1.81
C VAL A 26 9.52 -16.72 0.30
N ILE A 27 8.82 -15.83 -0.40
CA ILE A 27 8.88 -15.68 -1.86
C ILE A 27 9.36 -14.26 -2.14
N GLU A 28 10.47 -14.12 -2.85
CA GLU A 28 11.04 -12.83 -3.24
C GLU A 28 11.03 -12.68 -4.76
N GLN A 29 10.59 -11.52 -5.24
CA GLN A 29 10.47 -11.19 -6.65
C GLN A 29 10.66 -9.69 -6.86
N ASN A 30 11.69 -9.27 -7.60
CA ASN A 30 11.89 -7.85 -8.00
C ASN A 30 11.80 -6.83 -6.84
N GLY A 31 12.35 -7.17 -5.67
CA GLY A 31 12.33 -6.33 -4.47
C GLY A 31 11.06 -6.46 -3.61
N HIS A 32 10.06 -7.19 -4.09
CA HIS A 32 8.87 -7.55 -3.31
C HIS A 32 9.13 -8.85 -2.57
N LYS A 33 8.58 -8.98 -1.36
CA LYS A 33 8.74 -10.16 -0.51
C LYS A 33 7.39 -10.55 0.09
N VAL A 34 6.98 -11.79 -0.10
CA VAL A 34 5.80 -12.37 0.56
C VAL A 34 6.24 -13.48 1.48
N THR A 35 5.86 -13.39 2.75
CA THR A 35 6.08 -14.43 3.76
C THR A 35 4.76 -15.07 4.11
N TYR A 36 4.65 -16.38 3.93
CA TYR A 36 3.55 -17.21 4.43
C TYR A 36 3.99 -17.90 5.71
N TYR A 37 3.12 -17.87 6.71
CA TYR A 37 3.33 -18.52 7.99
C TYR A 37 2.47 -19.80 8.10
N PRO A 38 2.88 -20.78 8.93
CA PRO A 38 2.15 -22.04 9.09
C PRO A 38 0.72 -21.89 9.62
N ASP A 39 0.44 -20.80 10.33
CA ASP A 39 -0.89 -20.47 10.85
C ASP A 39 -1.84 -19.90 9.78
N GLY A 40 -1.39 -19.84 8.53
CA GLY A 40 -2.13 -19.29 7.39
C GLY A 40 -2.05 -17.78 7.25
N SER A 41 -1.38 -17.08 8.18
CA SER A 41 -1.13 -15.65 8.02
C SER A 41 -0.08 -15.39 6.93
N MET A 42 -0.14 -14.21 6.33
CA MET A 42 0.84 -13.77 5.35
C MET A 42 1.23 -12.30 5.52
N VAL A 43 2.47 -11.99 5.16
CA VAL A 43 3.02 -10.64 5.16
C VAL A 43 3.60 -10.38 3.78
N ALA A 44 3.06 -9.39 3.07
CA ALA A 44 3.61 -8.88 1.83
C ALA A 44 4.33 -7.55 2.10
N GLU A 45 5.57 -7.44 1.66
CA GLU A 45 6.39 -6.24 1.67
C GLU A 45 6.64 -5.83 0.22
N MET A 46 6.31 -4.58 -0.10
CA MET A 46 6.49 -4.00 -1.43
C MET A 46 7.70 -3.07 -1.43
N ASN A 47 8.15 -2.71 -2.63
CA ASN A 47 9.12 -1.62 -2.82
C ASN A 47 8.66 -0.34 -2.10
N GLY A 48 9.60 0.46 -1.60
CA GLY A 48 9.30 1.63 -0.77
C GLY A 48 9.01 1.31 0.71
N GLY A 49 8.90 0.03 1.09
CA GLY A 49 8.69 -0.39 2.48
C GLY A 49 7.22 -0.42 2.91
N HIS A 50 6.28 -0.41 1.97
CA HIS A 50 4.87 -0.68 2.26
C HIS A 50 4.70 -2.15 2.68
N ARG A 51 3.79 -2.39 3.62
CA ARG A 51 3.57 -3.73 4.17
C ARG A 51 2.09 -4.03 4.32
N ALA A 52 1.64 -5.19 3.83
CA ALA A 52 0.33 -5.74 4.14
C ALA A 52 0.51 -6.99 5.00
N ALA A 53 -0.13 -7.04 6.17
CA ALA A 53 -0.21 -8.22 7.02
C ALA A 53 -1.65 -8.73 7.02
N ILE A 54 -1.84 -9.99 6.65
CA ILE A 54 -3.15 -10.62 6.48
C ILE A 54 -3.20 -11.83 7.39
N SER A 55 -4.23 -11.91 8.23
CA SER A 55 -4.45 -12.99 9.17
C SER A 55 -5.95 -13.23 9.35
N ASN A 56 -6.31 -14.19 10.21
CA ASN A 56 -7.70 -14.46 10.55
C ASN A 56 -8.40 -13.28 11.25
N SER A 57 -7.64 -12.35 11.84
CA SER A 57 -8.21 -11.14 12.45
C SER A 57 -8.46 -10.01 11.45
N GLY A 58 -8.05 -10.18 10.19
CA GLY A 58 -8.23 -9.21 9.12
C GLY A 58 -6.90 -8.78 8.48
N THR A 59 -6.96 -7.68 7.75
CA THR A 59 -5.84 -7.13 6.98
C THR A 59 -5.40 -5.80 7.57
N VAL A 60 -4.10 -5.66 7.82
CA VAL A 60 -3.46 -4.40 8.23
C VAL A 60 -2.53 -3.95 7.11
N LEU A 61 -2.77 -2.75 6.58
CA LEU A 61 -1.89 -2.10 5.62
C LEU A 61 -1.07 -1.02 6.31
N THR A 62 0.25 -1.09 6.22
CA THR A 62 1.19 -0.07 6.67
C THR A 62 1.77 0.62 5.44
N ILE A 63 1.48 1.91 5.32
CA ILE A 63 1.95 2.74 4.21
C ILE A 63 3.17 3.55 4.69
N ASN A 64 4.32 3.37 4.04
CA ASN A 64 5.43 4.30 4.21
C ASN A 64 5.19 5.54 3.35
N TYR A 65 4.61 6.60 3.91
CA TYR A 65 4.31 7.79 3.13
C TYR A 65 5.56 8.50 2.59
N SER A 66 6.69 8.40 3.30
CA SER A 66 7.95 9.02 2.87
C SER A 66 8.56 8.42 1.59
N SER A 67 8.15 7.22 1.18
CA SER A 67 8.56 6.63 -0.10
C SER A 67 7.70 7.07 -1.28
N ILE A 68 6.55 7.72 -1.03
CA ILE A 68 5.59 8.11 -2.06
C ILE A 68 5.91 9.52 -2.54
N LYS A 69 6.14 9.66 -3.84
CA LYS A 69 6.41 10.94 -4.51
C LYS A 69 5.13 11.60 -5.02
N TYR A 70 4.17 10.80 -5.48
CA TYR A 70 2.94 11.29 -6.09
C TYR A 70 1.71 10.61 -5.50
N ALA A 71 0.68 11.41 -5.17
CA ALA A 71 -0.62 10.93 -4.75
C ALA A 71 -1.71 11.63 -5.58
N TYR A 72 -2.54 10.86 -6.29
CA TYR A 72 -3.50 11.43 -7.24
C TYR A 72 -4.78 10.60 -7.41
N PRO A 73 -5.89 11.22 -7.83
CA PRO A 73 -7.08 10.51 -8.27
C PRO A 73 -6.80 9.72 -9.56
N LYS A 74 -7.15 8.44 -9.59
CA LYS A 74 -6.94 7.59 -10.77
C LYS A 74 -7.81 8.01 -11.96
N ASN A 75 -9.06 8.38 -11.70
CA ASN A 75 -9.98 8.88 -12.71
C ASN A 75 -10.26 10.37 -12.49
N LEU A 76 -9.55 11.22 -13.25
CA LEU A 76 -9.70 12.67 -13.16
C LEU A 76 -11.08 13.18 -13.61
N ALA A 77 -11.83 12.41 -14.40
CA ALA A 77 -13.18 12.80 -14.83
C ALA A 77 -14.18 12.82 -13.66
N ASN A 78 -13.89 12.09 -12.58
CA ASN A 78 -14.73 12.04 -11.38
C ASN A 78 -14.38 13.13 -10.36
N VAL A 79 -13.42 14.01 -10.67
CA VAL A 79 -13.01 15.11 -9.78
C VAL A 79 -13.87 16.35 -10.06
N VAL A 80 -14.55 16.84 -9.02
CA VAL A 80 -15.32 18.09 -9.05
C VAL A 80 -14.41 19.29 -8.79
N SER A 81 -13.56 19.19 -7.77
CA SER A 81 -12.65 20.26 -7.41
C SER A 81 -11.39 19.75 -6.72
N VAL A 82 -10.33 20.55 -6.83
CA VAL A 82 -9.09 20.40 -6.07
C VAL A 82 -8.79 21.73 -5.41
N ASN A 83 -8.88 21.76 -4.08
CA ASN A 83 -8.46 22.89 -3.28
C ASN A 83 -7.02 22.66 -2.79
N THR A 84 -6.20 23.71 -2.82
CA THR A 84 -4.82 23.66 -2.33
C THR A 84 -4.62 24.69 -1.24
N ILE A 85 -4.24 24.24 -0.05
CA ILE A 85 -3.98 25.06 1.11
C ILE A 85 -2.48 24.96 1.40
N THR A 86 -1.78 26.10 1.34
CA THR A 86 -0.34 26.16 1.58
C THR A 86 -0.06 26.96 2.85
N ASN A 87 0.79 26.42 3.73
CA ASN A 87 1.28 27.12 4.91
C ASN A 87 2.76 26.73 5.20
N VAL A 88 3.32 27.26 6.28
CA VAL A 88 4.73 26.99 6.66
C VAL A 88 5.01 25.52 7.00
N SER A 89 3.97 24.76 7.37
CA SER A 89 4.07 23.33 7.67
C SER A 89 3.94 22.45 6.44
N GLY A 90 3.65 23.03 5.26
CA GLY A 90 3.59 22.32 3.99
C GLY A 90 2.32 22.63 3.18
N VAL A 91 1.86 21.63 2.42
CA VAL A 91 0.75 21.76 1.48
C VAL A 91 -0.31 20.71 1.77
N THR A 92 -1.57 21.12 1.84
CA THR A 92 -2.71 20.21 1.87
C THR A 92 -3.48 20.32 0.56
N LYS A 93 -3.74 19.19 -0.09
CA LYS A 93 -4.61 19.09 -1.25
C LYS A 93 -5.89 18.38 -0.86
N GLU A 94 -7.02 19.04 -1.05
CA GLU A 94 -8.35 18.47 -0.81
C GLU A 94 -9.03 18.25 -2.15
N VAL A 95 -9.45 17.02 -2.40
CA VAL A 95 -10.12 16.61 -3.64
C VAL A 95 -11.56 16.25 -3.30
N LEU A 96 -12.50 16.88 -4.01
CA LEU A 96 -13.92 16.52 -3.97
C LEU A 96 -14.29 15.77 -5.25
N PHE A 97 -15.02 14.68 -5.09
CA PHE A 97 -15.47 13.83 -6.18
C PHE A 97 -16.96 14.01 -6.50
N THR A 98 -17.37 13.59 -7.70
CA THR A 98 -18.74 13.71 -8.20
C THR A 98 -19.76 12.97 -7.35
N ASN A 99 -19.36 11.90 -6.68
CA ASN A 99 -20.20 11.13 -5.75
C ASN A 99 -20.21 11.70 -4.30
N GLY A 100 -19.59 12.85 -4.07
CA GLY A 100 -19.45 13.46 -2.74
C GLY A 100 -18.34 12.86 -1.86
N GLY A 101 -17.58 11.88 -2.37
CA GLY A 101 -16.38 11.38 -1.71
C GLY A 101 -15.28 12.44 -1.64
N THR A 102 -14.35 12.26 -0.71
CA THR A 102 -13.24 13.20 -0.49
C THR A 102 -11.91 12.48 -0.31
N ALA A 103 -10.85 13.14 -0.73
CA ALA A 103 -9.48 12.78 -0.38
C ALA A 103 -8.69 13.99 0.08
N THR A 104 -7.92 13.85 1.14
CA THR A 104 -7.05 14.88 1.69
C THR A 104 -5.62 14.35 1.71
N CYS A 105 -4.77 14.91 0.86
CA CYS A 105 -3.33 14.60 0.81
C CYS A 105 -2.56 15.70 1.52
N VAL A 106 -1.78 15.34 2.54
CA VAL A 106 -0.94 16.28 3.29
C VAL A 106 0.52 16.04 2.93
N TYR A 107 1.18 17.11 2.50
CA TYR A 107 2.59 17.16 2.17
C TYR A 107 3.33 18.02 3.19
N GLY A 108 4.51 17.58 3.60
CA GLY A 108 5.40 18.33 4.47
C GLY A 108 6.00 19.57 3.78
N PRO A 109 6.80 20.36 4.50
CA PRO A 109 7.41 21.58 3.98
C PRO A 109 8.45 21.29 2.87
N LEU A 110 8.95 20.06 2.79
CA LEU A 110 9.89 19.62 1.75
C LEU A 110 9.20 18.94 0.56
N GLY A 111 7.86 18.88 0.56
CA GLY A 111 7.08 18.25 -0.49
C GLY A 111 6.93 16.73 -0.36
N ASP A 112 7.44 16.13 0.71
CA ASP A 112 7.24 14.73 1.06
C ASP A 112 5.78 14.47 1.44
N LEU A 113 5.21 13.36 0.97
CA LEU A 113 3.86 12.97 1.40
C LEU A 113 3.91 12.49 2.85
N VAL A 114 3.03 13.02 3.69
CA VAL A 114 2.97 12.73 5.12
C VAL A 114 1.77 11.85 5.44
N SER A 115 0.62 12.12 4.81
CA SER A 115 -0.57 11.31 4.99
C SER A 115 -1.57 11.49 3.86
N VAL A 116 -2.43 10.49 3.68
CA VAL A 116 -3.65 10.60 2.87
C VAL A 116 -4.82 10.11 3.70
N LYS A 117 -5.87 10.93 3.78
CA LYS A 117 -7.16 10.55 4.35
C LYS A 117 -8.20 10.53 3.26
N THR A 118 -9.12 9.57 3.31
CA THR A 118 -10.18 9.46 2.32
C THR A 118 -11.51 9.16 2.98
N ASN A 119 -12.58 9.52 2.28
CA ASN A 119 -13.94 9.14 2.64
C ASN A 119 -14.69 8.79 1.35
N ASN A 120 -15.41 7.66 1.38
CA ASN A 120 -16.21 7.18 0.26
C ASN A 120 -15.38 6.99 -1.04
N VAL A 121 -14.19 6.41 -0.88
CA VAL A 121 -13.29 5.95 -1.96
C VAL A 121 -13.34 4.43 -2.01
N ASP A 122 -13.38 3.85 -3.22
CA ASP A 122 -13.62 2.41 -3.39
C ASP A 122 -12.33 1.60 -3.43
N SER A 123 -11.24 2.16 -3.97
CA SER A 123 -9.97 1.43 -4.03
C SER A 123 -8.74 2.33 -3.99
N PHE A 124 -7.63 1.70 -3.61
CA PHE A 124 -6.30 2.28 -3.60
C PHE A 124 -5.36 1.38 -4.40
N SER A 125 -4.44 1.99 -5.13
CA SER A 125 -3.39 1.28 -5.84
C SER A 125 -2.05 1.97 -5.72
N PHE A 126 -1.01 1.16 -5.58
CA PHE A 126 0.37 1.58 -5.72
C PHE A 126 0.88 1.14 -7.09
N ASN A 127 1.79 1.92 -7.68
CA ASN A 127 2.56 1.41 -8.81
C ASN A 127 3.53 0.31 -8.34
N LYS A 128 4.18 -0.37 -9.29
CA LYS A 128 5.10 -1.49 -8.98
C LYS A 128 6.29 -1.09 -8.09
N ASP A 129 6.64 0.20 -8.08
CA ASP A 129 7.79 0.75 -7.37
C ASP A 129 7.42 1.30 -5.99
N GLY A 130 6.13 1.44 -5.70
CA GLY A 130 5.61 1.99 -4.44
C GLY A 130 5.76 3.51 -4.32
N ASP A 131 6.26 4.21 -5.34
CA ASP A 131 6.47 5.65 -5.28
C ASP A 131 5.28 6.48 -5.80
N GLU A 132 4.27 5.83 -6.34
CA GLU A 132 2.99 6.43 -6.70
C GLU A 132 1.84 5.78 -5.97
N PHE A 133 0.96 6.63 -5.43
CA PHE A 133 -0.29 6.25 -4.82
C PHE A 133 -1.45 6.82 -5.64
N SER A 134 -2.40 5.97 -5.98
CA SER A 134 -3.64 6.38 -6.63
C SER A 134 -4.84 5.87 -5.87
N PHE A 135 -5.91 6.67 -5.90
CA PHE A 135 -7.18 6.33 -5.32
C PHE A 135 -8.27 6.45 -6.38
N ASP A 136 -9.15 5.46 -6.39
CA ASP A 136 -10.21 5.34 -7.38
C ASP A 136 -11.57 5.36 -6.68
N ILE A 137 -12.50 6.03 -7.35
CA ILE A 137 -13.90 5.99 -7.01
C ILE A 137 -14.57 5.37 -8.21
N SER A 138 -15.05 4.15 -8.03
CA SER A 138 -15.86 3.51 -9.04
C SER A 138 -17.22 4.18 -9.09
N ASP A 139 -17.88 4.11 -10.23
CA ASP A 139 -19.25 4.59 -10.38
C ASP A 139 -20.27 3.72 -9.58
N ASN A 140 -19.78 2.70 -8.86
CA ASN A 140 -20.59 1.69 -8.19
C ASN A 140 -20.15 1.54 -6.72
N PRO A 141 -20.96 1.93 -5.73
CA PRO A 141 -20.51 2.08 -4.34
C PRO A 141 -20.32 0.72 -3.63
N SER A 142 -19.28 -0.01 -3.96
CA SER A 142 -18.79 -1.12 -3.14
C SER A 142 -17.70 -0.61 -2.22
N LYS A 143 -18.13 -0.12 -1.06
CA LYS A 143 -17.30 0.49 -0.01
C LYS A 143 -16.22 -0.49 0.46
N LEU A 144 -14.95 -0.16 0.25
CA LEU A 144 -13.85 -0.65 1.07
C LEU A 144 -13.40 0.50 1.98
N THR A 145 -13.73 0.43 3.28
CA THR A 145 -13.20 1.38 4.26
C THR A 145 -11.80 0.93 4.66
N VAL A 146 -10.78 1.74 4.35
CA VAL A 146 -9.43 1.58 4.89
C VAL A 146 -9.40 2.31 6.24
N HIS A 147 -9.13 1.58 7.33
CA HIS A 147 -8.91 2.13 8.66
C HIS A 147 -7.46 2.58 8.84
#